data_AF-A0A3A4P6E8-F1
#
_entry.id   AF-A0A3A4P6E8-F1
#
_cell.length_a   1.000
_cell.length_b   1.000
_cell.length_c   1.000
_cell.angle_alpha   90.00
_cell.angle_beta   90.00
_cell.angle_gamma   90.00
#
_symmetry.space_group_name_H-M   'P 1'
#
loop_
_entity.id
_entity.type
_entity.pdbx_description
1 polymer ?
#
loop_
_entity_poly.entity_id
_entity_poly.type
_entity_poly.pdbx_seq_one_letter_code
_entity_poly.pdbx_strand_id
1 'polypeptide(L)'
;MEYTKFETLSLHKHPELNEKWVQDRIADDPSILGLGDVVLRDRERIQPRAGRLDLLLQDMETNQRYEVEIQLGATDESHIIRTIEYWDIERKRYPQYEHTAVIVAEDITSRFLNVINLFNGMIPLIAIQMRALRVGNQIGLFFTTVVDLLTLGFVDEDEKVQEPTDRSYWESRGSKKTMAMLDQLLEVVKTFDPALELNYNKFHIGLAKSGHPCNFIVFYPKKNFLRFEPRLKNSPETQNRLESAGLDILGYNNTGGHYRIRLQPGDVEKKREILTEVISQAYTASRQD
;
A
#
# COMPACT_ATOMS: atom_id res chain seq x y z
N MET A 1 -2.07 -18.23 -34.49
CA MET A 1 -2.26 -16.86 -33.95
C MET A 1 -1.72 -15.89 -34.97
N GLU A 2 -2.44 -14.80 -35.22
CA GLU A 2 -2.01 -13.73 -36.15
C GLU A 2 -1.42 -12.57 -35.36
N TYR A 3 -0.28 -12.06 -35.81
CA TYR A 3 0.36 -10.88 -35.24
C TYR A 3 -0.22 -9.62 -35.89
N THR A 4 -0.55 -8.60 -35.09
CA THR A 4 -0.97 -7.29 -35.58
C THR A 4 -0.13 -6.20 -34.93
N LYS A 5 0.36 -5.27 -35.76
CA LYS A 5 1.17 -4.13 -35.32
C LYS A 5 0.27 -2.97 -34.92
N PHE A 6 0.54 -2.37 -33.75
CA PHE A 6 -0.10 -1.15 -33.29
C PHE A 6 0.70 0.09 -33.71
N GLU A 7 0.01 1.19 -33.97
CA GLU A 7 0.61 2.51 -34.15
C GLU A 7 0.30 3.41 -32.95
N THR A 8 1.30 4.09 -32.39
CA THR A 8 1.08 5.05 -31.30
C THR A 8 0.56 6.37 -31.86
N LEU A 9 -0.47 6.92 -31.24
CA LEU A 9 -1.04 8.22 -31.55
C LEU A 9 -0.79 9.22 -30.42
N SER A 10 -0.65 10.50 -30.77
CA SER A 10 -0.71 11.60 -29.81
C SER A 10 -2.11 12.20 -29.86
N LEU A 11 -2.87 12.03 -28.78
CA LEU A 11 -4.20 12.62 -28.60
C LEU A 11 -4.12 14.13 -28.48
N HIS A 12 -3.05 14.69 -27.89
CA HIS A 12 -2.83 16.14 -27.84
C HIS A 12 -2.88 16.81 -29.22
N LYS A 13 -2.46 16.10 -30.27
CA LYS A 13 -2.48 16.58 -31.66
C LYS A 13 -3.65 16.02 -32.47
N HIS A 14 -4.54 15.23 -31.86
CA HIS A 14 -5.64 14.61 -32.57
C HIS A 14 -6.77 15.62 -32.81
N PRO A 15 -7.33 15.70 -34.03
CA PRO A 15 -8.33 16.72 -34.36
C PRO A 15 -9.67 16.54 -33.64
N GLU A 16 -10.02 15.29 -33.30
CA GLU A 16 -11.35 14.93 -32.77
C GLU A 16 -11.33 14.39 -31.34
N LEU A 17 -10.22 13.79 -30.91
CA LEU A 17 -10.14 13.09 -29.63
C LEU A 17 -9.42 14.02 -28.67
N ASN A 18 -10.11 14.39 -27.59
CA ASN A 18 -9.63 15.36 -26.62
C ASN A 18 -9.69 14.79 -25.20
N GLU A 19 -9.30 15.60 -24.22
CA GLU A 19 -9.28 15.22 -22.81
C GLU A 19 -10.65 14.74 -22.32
N LYS A 20 -11.73 15.40 -22.78
CA LYS A 20 -13.10 15.00 -22.47
C LYS A 20 -13.41 13.58 -22.95
N TRP A 21 -12.93 13.21 -24.15
CA TRP A 21 -13.11 11.85 -24.67
C TRP A 21 -12.37 10.81 -23.82
N VAL A 22 -11.17 11.13 -23.32
CA VAL A 22 -10.42 10.26 -22.40
C VAL A 22 -11.16 10.13 -21.06
N GLN A 23 -11.65 11.25 -20.51
CA GLN A 23 -12.49 11.24 -19.31
C GLN A 23 -13.73 10.36 -19.50
N ASP A 24 -14.38 10.41 -20.66
CA ASP A 24 -15.54 9.56 -20.96
C ASP A 24 -15.16 8.07 -20.91
N ARG A 25 -14.00 7.68 -21.48
CA ARG A 25 -13.56 6.27 -21.46
C ARG A 25 -13.24 5.77 -20.06
N ILE A 26 -12.59 6.60 -19.23
CA ILE A 26 -12.31 6.27 -17.83
C ILE A 26 -13.61 6.25 -17.02
N ALA A 27 -14.56 7.14 -17.29
CA ALA A 27 -15.85 7.16 -16.62
C ALA A 27 -16.69 5.91 -16.93
N ASP A 28 -16.67 5.46 -18.18
CA ASP A 28 -17.37 4.26 -18.63
C ASP A 28 -16.77 2.98 -18.02
N ASP A 29 -15.44 2.93 -17.89
CA ASP A 29 -14.71 1.81 -17.30
C ASP A 29 -13.49 2.30 -16.50
N PRO A 30 -13.64 2.61 -15.19
CA PRO A 30 -12.53 3.09 -14.37
C PRO A 30 -11.41 2.07 -14.18
N SER A 31 -11.69 0.78 -14.39
CA SER A 31 -10.71 -0.31 -14.18
C SER A 31 -9.51 -0.21 -15.14
N ILE A 32 -9.67 0.50 -16.26
CA ILE A 32 -8.59 0.73 -17.23
C ILE A 32 -7.40 1.50 -16.66
N LEU A 33 -7.57 2.21 -15.53
CA LEU A 33 -6.49 2.89 -14.82
C LEU A 33 -5.64 1.94 -13.96
N GLY A 34 -6.11 0.72 -13.67
CA GLY A 34 -5.38 -0.25 -12.84
C GLY A 34 -5.32 0.13 -11.35
N LEU A 35 -6.27 0.91 -10.85
CA LEU A 35 -6.33 1.39 -9.46
C LEU A 35 -7.05 0.43 -8.49
N GLY A 36 -7.46 -0.75 -8.94
CA GLY A 36 -8.31 -1.68 -8.18
C GLY A 36 -9.79 -1.60 -8.55
N ASP A 37 -10.67 -2.01 -7.64
CA ASP A 37 -12.13 -1.99 -7.83
C ASP A 37 -12.71 -0.61 -7.47
N VAL A 38 -12.57 0.33 -8.39
CA VAL A 38 -12.98 1.72 -8.24
C VAL A 38 -14.17 2.08 -9.11
N VAL A 39 -15.03 2.96 -8.60
CA VAL A 39 -16.19 3.49 -9.32
C VAL A 39 -16.11 5.01 -9.47
N LEU A 40 -16.71 5.55 -10.53
CA LEU A 40 -16.85 6.99 -10.71
C LEU A 40 -17.84 7.56 -9.69
N ARG A 41 -17.37 8.52 -8.88
CA ARG A 41 -18.19 9.23 -7.90
C ARG A 41 -18.70 10.56 -8.44
N ASP A 42 -17.83 11.33 -9.10
CA ASP A 42 -18.16 12.63 -9.65
C ASP A 42 -17.23 12.95 -10.83
N ARG A 43 -17.71 13.78 -11.75
CA ARG A 43 -16.96 14.17 -12.95
C ARG A 43 -17.05 15.68 -13.13
N GLU A 44 -15.95 16.28 -13.56
CA GLU A 44 -15.85 17.73 -13.76
C GLU A 44 -16.33 18.46 -12.47
N ARG A 45 -15.84 17.98 -11.33
CA ARG A 45 -16.27 18.40 -9.99
C ARG A 45 -15.71 19.76 -9.64
N ILE A 46 -16.59 20.72 -9.37
CA ILE A 46 -16.20 22.10 -9.03
C ILE A 46 -15.49 22.13 -7.68
N GLN A 47 -14.27 22.68 -7.66
CA GLN A 47 -13.47 22.84 -6.45
C GLN A 47 -13.56 24.28 -5.91
N PRO A 48 -13.95 24.50 -4.64
CA PRO A 48 -14.11 25.85 -4.10
C PRO A 48 -12.83 26.69 -4.19
N ARG A 49 -12.93 27.86 -4.84
CA ARG A 49 -11.82 28.82 -5.03
C ARG A 49 -10.63 28.28 -5.86
N ALA A 50 -10.83 27.17 -6.58
CA ALA A 50 -9.88 26.61 -7.50
C ALA A 50 -10.57 26.39 -8.87
N GLY A 51 -10.15 25.38 -9.61
CA GLY A 51 -10.77 24.97 -10.86
C GLY A 51 -11.77 23.83 -10.67
N ARG A 52 -11.57 22.79 -11.46
CA ARG A 52 -12.52 21.69 -11.59
C ARG A 52 -11.74 20.40 -11.75
N LEU A 53 -11.92 19.49 -10.81
CA LEU A 53 -11.31 18.17 -10.83
C LEU A 53 -11.94 17.34 -11.94
N ASP A 54 -11.12 16.69 -12.76
CA ASP A 54 -11.62 15.90 -13.89
C ASP A 54 -12.48 14.73 -13.43
N LEU A 55 -11.95 13.85 -12.59
CA LEU A 55 -12.68 12.70 -12.06
C LEU A 55 -12.38 12.50 -10.57
N LEU A 56 -13.44 12.25 -9.81
CA LEU A 56 -13.35 11.72 -8.46
C LEU A 56 -13.76 10.25 -8.49
N LEU A 57 -12.82 9.36 -8.23
CA LEU A 57 -13.11 7.92 -8.10
C LEU A 57 -13.15 7.52 -6.62
N GLN A 58 -13.85 6.43 -6.34
CA GLN A 58 -13.93 5.86 -5.01
C GLN A 58 -13.77 4.35 -5.09
N ASP A 59 -12.97 3.79 -4.20
CA ASP A 59 -12.84 2.36 -4.00
C ASP A 59 -14.10 1.79 -3.32
N MET A 60 -14.60 0.65 -3.79
CA MET A 60 -15.86 0.07 -3.30
C MET A 60 -15.72 -0.70 -1.98
N GLU A 61 -14.50 -1.13 -1.65
CA GLU A 61 -14.23 -1.96 -0.47
C GLU A 61 -13.64 -1.16 0.68
N THR A 62 -13.05 0.00 0.39
CA THR A 62 -12.34 0.87 1.34
C THR A 62 -12.89 2.30 1.36
N ASN A 63 -12.44 3.11 2.31
CA ASN A 63 -12.74 4.55 2.34
C ASN A 63 -11.76 5.37 1.47
N GLN A 64 -11.12 4.76 0.46
CA GLN A 64 -10.18 5.43 -0.42
C GLN A 64 -10.88 6.19 -1.55
N ARG A 65 -10.41 7.40 -1.83
CA ARG A 65 -10.78 8.20 -3.00
C ARG A 65 -9.57 8.58 -3.81
N TYR A 66 -9.79 8.74 -5.11
CA TYR A 66 -8.77 9.14 -6.06
C TYR A 66 -9.20 10.42 -6.76
N GLU A 67 -8.40 11.47 -6.58
CA GLU A 67 -8.54 12.73 -7.30
C GLU A 67 -7.71 12.67 -8.57
N VAL A 68 -8.36 12.28 -9.68
CA VAL A 68 -7.72 12.05 -10.98
C VAL A 68 -7.76 13.31 -11.83
N GLU A 69 -6.60 13.77 -12.27
CA GLU A 69 -6.43 14.90 -13.19
C GLU A 69 -5.71 14.45 -14.45
N ILE A 70 -6.30 14.72 -15.62
CA ILE A 70 -5.84 14.23 -16.91
C ILE A 70 -5.23 15.40 -17.71
N GLN A 71 -4.15 15.13 -18.44
CA GLN A 71 -3.57 16.07 -19.39
C GLN A 71 -3.17 15.36 -20.68
N LEU A 72 -3.64 15.85 -21.81
CA LEU A 72 -3.11 15.40 -23.11
C LEU A 72 -1.73 16.01 -23.38
N GLY A 73 -0.81 15.18 -23.87
CA GLY A 73 0.58 15.55 -24.11
C GLY A 73 1.48 15.31 -22.90
N ALA A 74 2.56 16.07 -22.83
CA ALA A 74 3.50 15.97 -21.72
C ALA A 74 2.94 16.63 -20.46
N THR A 75 3.17 16.01 -19.30
CA THR A 75 2.96 16.65 -18.00
C THR A 75 3.82 17.91 -17.87
N ASP A 76 3.30 18.92 -17.19
CA ASP A 76 4.00 20.15 -16.82
C ASP A 76 3.82 20.50 -15.34
N GLU A 77 4.43 21.59 -14.89
CA GLU A 77 4.32 22.06 -13.51
C GLU A 77 2.87 22.39 -13.11
N SER A 78 2.06 22.91 -14.03
CA SER A 78 0.67 23.29 -13.75
C SER A 78 -0.20 22.07 -13.53
N HIS A 79 0.03 20.98 -14.29
CA HIS A 79 -0.66 19.70 -14.09
C HIS A 79 -0.42 19.12 -12.70
N ILE A 80 0.84 19.10 -12.25
CA ILE A 80 1.21 18.61 -10.91
C ILE A 80 0.56 19.47 -9.82
N ILE A 81 0.66 20.80 -9.95
CA ILE A 81 0.09 21.74 -8.96
C ILE A 81 -1.43 21.57 -8.86
N ARG A 82 -2.16 21.56 -9.98
CA ARG A 82 -3.62 21.36 -9.98
C ARG A 82 -4.03 20.05 -9.30
N THR A 83 -3.33 18.97 -9.62
CA THR A 83 -3.61 17.64 -9.04
C THR A 83 -3.47 17.66 -7.52
N ILE A 84 -2.38 18.26 -7.01
CA ILE A 84 -2.13 18.38 -5.57
C ILE A 84 -3.12 19.33 -4.90
N GLU A 85 -3.48 20.44 -5.54
CA GLU A 85 -4.48 21.38 -5.00
C GLU A 85 -5.86 20.73 -4.85
N TYR A 86 -6.31 19.96 -5.85
CA TYR A 86 -7.60 19.28 -5.80
C TYR A 86 -7.63 18.19 -4.73
N TRP A 87 -6.55 17.41 -4.63
CA TRP A 87 -6.36 16.46 -3.53
C TRP A 87 -6.43 17.14 -2.15
N ASP A 88 -5.71 18.25 -1.94
CA ASP A 88 -5.68 18.92 -0.64
C ASP A 88 -7.05 19.52 -0.27
N ILE A 89 -7.79 20.03 -1.26
CA ILE A 89 -9.16 20.53 -1.06
C ILE A 89 -10.10 19.39 -0.66
N GLU A 90 -10.12 18.27 -1.38
CA GLU A 90 -10.98 17.13 -1.06
C GLU A 90 -10.63 16.55 0.32
N ARG A 91 -9.34 16.33 0.60
CA ARG A 91 -8.87 15.83 1.89
C ARG A 91 -9.27 16.72 3.07
N LYS A 92 -9.16 18.05 2.94
CA LYS A 92 -9.58 19.00 3.99
C LYS A 92 -11.09 19.02 4.19
N ARG A 93 -11.85 18.85 3.10
CA ARG A 93 -13.32 18.92 3.13
C ARG A 93 -13.96 17.62 3.62
N TYR A 94 -13.32 16.48 3.34
CA TYR A 94 -13.83 15.15 3.66
C TYR A 94 -12.78 14.26 4.34
N PRO A 95 -12.23 14.66 5.50
CA PRO A 95 -11.12 13.96 6.16
C PRO A 95 -11.44 12.55 6.66
N GLN A 96 -12.69 12.10 6.57
CA GLN A 96 -13.10 10.73 6.88
C GLN A 96 -12.74 9.71 5.78
N TYR A 97 -12.34 10.18 4.59
CA TYR A 97 -11.82 9.34 3.51
C TYR A 97 -10.31 9.43 3.46
N GLU A 98 -9.68 8.35 3.00
CA GLU A 98 -8.29 8.39 2.56
C GLU A 98 -8.27 8.95 1.13
N HIS A 99 -7.33 9.85 0.84
CA HIS A 99 -7.30 10.59 -0.44
C HIS A 99 -5.96 10.42 -1.13
N THR A 100 -6.00 10.15 -2.43
CA THR A 100 -4.83 9.96 -3.28
C THR A 100 -4.93 10.79 -4.55
N ALA A 101 -3.94 11.65 -4.75
CA ALA A 101 -3.75 12.40 -5.98
C ALA A 101 -3.36 11.43 -7.13
N VAL A 102 -3.99 11.55 -8.30
CA VAL A 102 -3.66 10.74 -9.48
C VAL A 102 -3.41 11.63 -10.69
N ILE A 103 -2.19 11.60 -11.20
CA ILE A 103 -1.78 12.30 -12.43
C ILE A 103 -1.91 11.34 -13.61
N VAL A 104 -2.63 11.73 -14.66
CA VAL A 104 -2.71 10.96 -15.91
C VAL A 104 -2.24 11.80 -17.08
N ALA A 105 -1.21 11.38 -17.82
CA ALA A 105 -0.74 12.12 -19.01
C ALA A 105 -0.18 11.23 -20.12
N GLU A 106 -0.08 11.72 -21.35
CA GLU A 106 0.49 10.94 -22.46
C GLU A 106 2.00 10.71 -22.31
N ASP A 107 2.70 11.68 -21.75
CA ASP A 107 4.14 11.62 -21.51
C ASP A 107 4.52 12.21 -20.14
N ILE A 108 5.17 11.40 -19.31
CA ILE A 108 5.71 11.83 -18.02
C ILE A 108 7.22 11.69 -18.09
N THR A 109 7.89 12.78 -18.42
CA THR A 109 9.36 12.76 -18.60
C THR A 109 10.09 12.44 -17.29
N SER A 110 11.34 11.96 -17.40
CA SER A 110 12.18 11.68 -16.23
C SER A 110 12.37 12.88 -15.29
N ARG A 111 12.35 14.11 -15.82
CA ARG A 111 12.37 15.33 -14.98
C ARG A 111 11.14 15.40 -14.09
N PHE A 112 9.95 15.16 -14.64
CA PHE A 112 8.71 15.22 -13.86
C PHE A 112 8.51 14.00 -12.97
N LEU A 113 9.00 12.82 -13.35
CA LEU A 113 9.09 11.67 -12.43
C LEU A 113 9.89 12.03 -11.17
N ASN A 114 11.04 12.70 -11.33
CA ASN A 114 11.85 13.14 -10.18
C ASN A 114 11.09 14.14 -9.30
N VAL A 115 10.40 15.12 -9.90
CA VAL A 115 9.60 16.11 -9.16
C VAL A 115 8.46 15.43 -8.40
N ILE A 116 7.72 14.54 -9.07
CA ILE A 116 6.62 13.78 -8.46
C ILE A 116 7.13 12.94 -7.28
N ASN A 117 8.29 12.29 -7.42
CA ASN A 117 8.90 11.50 -6.35
C ASN A 117 9.30 12.33 -5.13
N LEU A 118 9.59 13.63 -5.26
CA LEU A 118 9.82 14.51 -4.10
C LEU A 118 8.57 14.64 -3.22
N PHE A 119 7.38 14.54 -3.81
CA PHE A 119 6.10 14.66 -3.10
C PHE A 119 5.58 13.33 -2.56
N ASN A 120 5.89 12.20 -3.22
CA ASN A 120 5.30 10.88 -2.96
C ASN A 120 5.53 10.34 -1.51
N GLY A 121 6.47 10.93 -0.76
CA GLY A 121 6.67 10.61 0.68
C GLY A 121 5.79 11.41 1.66
N MET A 122 5.14 12.49 1.21
CA MET A 122 4.27 13.35 2.05
C MET A 122 2.84 13.46 1.52
N ILE A 123 2.66 13.27 0.23
CA ILE A 123 1.38 13.34 -0.48
C ILE A 123 1.18 11.96 -1.12
N PRO A 124 0.11 11.21 -0.78
CA PRO A 124 -0.23 9.99 -1.49
C PRO A 124 -0.52 10.33 -2.95
N LEU A 125 0.39 9.98 -3.85
CA LEU A 125 0.36 10.43 -5.24
C LEU A 125 0.76 9.28 -6.18
N ILE A 126 -0.11 9.01 -7.15
CA ILE A 126 0.10 8.04 -8.22
C ILE A 126 0.24 8.80 -9.54
N ALA A 127 1.18 8.40 -10.40
CA ALA A 127 1.32 8.92 -11.75
C ALA A 127 1.17 7.79 -12.76
N ILE A 128 0.26 7.98 -13.72
CA ILE A 128 -0.11 7.01 -14.74
C ILE A 128 0.18 7.63 -16.11
N GLN A 129 1.03 6.97 -16.89
CA GLN A 129 1.28 7.33 -18.26
C GLN A 129 0.27 6.62 -19.18
N MET A 130 -0.44 7.39 -19.99
CA MET A 130 -1.40 6.94 -20.99
C MET A 130 -0.75 6.85 -22.37
N ARG A 131 -1.15 5.86 -23.16
CA ARG A 131 -0.81 5.75 -24.59
C ARG A 131 -2.06 5.44 -25.40
N ALA A 132 -2.25 6.17 -26.50
CA ALA A 132 -3.24 5.82 -27.51
C ALA A 132 -2.60 4.91 -28.57
N LEU A 133 -3.21 3.76 -28.81
CA LEU A 133 -2.76 2.75 -29.76
C LEU A 133 -3.82 2.55 -30.84
N ARG A 134 -3.44 2.60 -32.11
CA ARG A 134 -4.33 2.41 -33.26
C ARG A 134 -4.08 1.07 -33.93
N VAL A 135 -5.17 0.37 -34.26
CA VAL A 135 -5.20 -0.77 -35.19
C VAL A 135 -6.39 -0.60 -36.13
N GLY A 136 -6.12 -0.46 -37.42
CA GLY A 136 -7.16 -0.17 -38.42
C GLY A 136 -7.93 1.12 -38.06
N ASN A 137 -9.23 0.98 -37.81
CA ASN A 137 -10.12 2.08 -37.42
C ASN A 137 -10.43 2.13 -35.91
N GLN A 138 -9.76 1.29 -35.11
CA GLN A 138 -9.94 1.25 -33.67
C GLN A 138 -8.79 1.97 -32.96
N ILE A 139 -9.13 2.67 -31.89
CA ILE A 139 -8.18 3.32 -30.98
C ILE A 139 -8.41 2.72 -29.59
N GLY A 140 -7.36 2.10 -29.04
CA GLY A 140 -7.31 1.65 -27.66
C GLY A 140 -6.49 2.63 -26.81
N LEU A 141 -6.83 2.74 -25.53
CA LEU A 141 -6.00 3.41 -24.54
C LEU A 141 -5.31 2.36 -23.69
N PHE A 142 -4.03 2.59 -23.43
CA PHE A 142 -3.23 1.76 -22.53
C PHE A 142 -2.64 2.64 -21.45
N PHE A 143 -2.82 2.25 -20.19
CA PHE A 143 -2.38 3.00 -19.03
C PHE A 143 -1.31 2.22 -18.28
N THR A 144 -0.24 2.91 -17.89
CA THR A 144 0.87 2.34 -17.13
C THR A 144 1.14 3.20 -15.92
N THR A 145 1.03 2.65 -14.72
CA THR A 145 1.51 3.33 -13.51
C THR A 145 3.04 3.44 -13.56
N VAL A 146 3.54 4.68 -13.57
CA VAL A 146 4.98 5.00 -13.61
C VAL A 146 5.51 5.52 -12.27
N VAL A 147 4.62 6.02 -11.41
CA VAL A 147 4.85 6.25 -9.99
C VAL A 147 3.66 5.68 -9.25
N ASP A 148 3.91 4.71 -8.38
CA ASP A 148 2.89 4.19 -7.48
C ASP A 148 3.05 4.86 -6.10
N LEU A 149 2.08 4.65 -5.21
CA LEU A 149 2.17 5.10 -3.83
C LEU A 149 3.49 4.62 -3.23
N LEU A 150 4.27 5.56 -2.69
CA LEU A 150 5.47 5.21 -1.97
C LEU A 150 5.05 4.43 -0.72
N THR A 151 5.19 3.11 -0.77
CA THR A 151 5.37 2.32 0.45
C THR A 151 6.72 2.73 1.00
N LEU A 152 6.72 3.73 1.90
CA LEU A 152 7.89 4.06 2.71
C LEU A 152 8.49 2.73 3.18
N GLY A 153 9.76 2.50 2.85
CA GLY A 153 10.41 1.21 3.01
C GLY A 153 10.25 0.66 4.42
N PHE A 154 10.23 -0.67 4.51
CA PHE A 154 10.34 -1.38 5.77
C PHE A 154 11.55 -0.81 6.51
N VAL A 155 11.36 -0.51 7.79
CA VAL A 155 12.36 0.08 8.69
C VAL A 155 13.60 -0.83 8.88
N ASP A 156 13.65 -2.00 8.23
CA ASP A 156 14.55 -3.08 8.62
C ASP A 156 15.91 -3.15 7.88
N GLU A 157 16.15 -2.43 6.77
CA GLU A 157 17.47 -2.51 6.10
C GLU A 157 18.46 -1.40 6.48
N ASP A 158 17.99 -0.22 6.89
CA ASP A 158 18.85 0.96 7.14
C ASP A 158 18.76 1.53 8.57
N GLU A 159 18.06 0.87 9.52
CA GLU A 159 18.16 1.26 10.93
C GLU A 159 19.55 0.88 11.49
N LYS A 160 20.46 1.85 11.46
CA LYS A 160 21.72 1.91 12.22
C LYS A 160 21.57 1.19 13.57
N VAL A 161 22.42 0.19 13.80
CA VAL A 161 22.69 -0.52 15.07
C VAL A 161 21.65 -0.20 16.15
N GLN A 162 20.50 -0.90 16.10
CA GLN A 162 19.51 -0.78 17.15
C GLN A 162 20.17 -1.16 18.49
N GLU A 163 19.96 -0.36 19.54
CA GLU A 163 20.50 -0.68 20.86
C GLU A 163 19.99 -2.07 21.29
N PRO A 164 20.88 -3.09 21.37
CA PRO A 164 20.46 -4.41 21.77
C PRO A 164 19.97 -4.37 23.22
N THR A 165 18.92 -5.12 23.50
CA THR A 165 18.33 -5.24 24.84
C THR A 165 18.21 -6.71 25.22
N ASP A 166 17.59 -7.01 26.35
CA ASP A 166 17.43 -8.38 26.84
C ASP A 166 15.98 -8.66 27.28
N ARG A 167 15.76 -9.89 27.74
CA ARG A 167 14.49 -10.32 28.31
C ARG A 167 14.08 -9.45 29.51
N SER A 168 15.02 -9.10 30.38
CA SER A 168 14.75 -8.33 31.60
C SER A 168 14.17 -6.94 31.27
N TYR A 169 14.73 -6.28 30.26
CA TYR A 169 14.22 -5.03 29.72
C TYR A 169 12.76 -5.17 29.28
N TRP A 170 12.44 -6.20 28.49
CA TRP A 170 11.09 -6.41 27.98
C TRP A 170 10.08 -6.92 29.02
N GLU A 171 10.52 -7.67 30.03
CA GLU A 171 9.68 -8.02 31.19
C GLU A 171 9.28 -6.77 31.99
N SER A 172 10.17 -5.78 32.10
CA SER A 172 9.88 -4.52 32.81
C SER A 172 8.90 -3.62 32.04
N ARG A 173 9.00 -3.59 30.71
CA ARG A 173 8.15 -2.77 29.82
C ARG A 173 6.80 -3.44 29.56
N GLY A 174 6.82 -4.75 29.42
CA GLY A 174 5.66 -5.62 29.26
C GLY A 174 5.27 -6.26 30.57
N SER A 175 5.25 -7.59 30.58
CA SER A 175 5.04 -8.39 31.78
C SER A 175 5.64 -9.79 31.58
N LYS A 176 5.86 -10.52 32.67
CA LYS A 176 6.24 -11.94 32.60
C LYS A 176 5.23 -12.80 31.81
N LYS A 177 3.94 -12.45 31.89
CA LYS A 177 2.86 -13.16 31.17
C LYS A 177 2.98 -12.98 29.66
N THR A 178 3.20 -11.75 29.19
CA THR A 178 3.32 -11.46 27.76
C THR A 178 4.65 -11.93 27.18
N MET A 179 5.70 -12.02 28.00
CA MET A 179 6.94 -12.70 27.63
C MET A 179 6.77 -14.22 27.54
N ALA A 180 5.99 -14.85 28.41
CA ALA A 180 5.67 -16.28 28.29
C ALA A 180 4.88 -16.59 27.00
N MET A 181 3.94 -15.72 26.61
CA MET A 181 3.25 -15.85 25.31
C MET A 181 4.21 -15.75 24.12
N LEU A 182 5.21 -14.88 24.21
CA LEU A 182 6.25 -14.77 23.20
C LEU A 182 7.07 -16.07 23.10
N ASP A 183 7.41 -16.69 24.23
CA ASP A 183 8.10 -17.98 24.24
C ASP A 183 7.29 -19.07 23.51
N GLN A 184 5.97 -19.11 23.73
CA GLN A 184 5.08 -20.04 23.04
C GLN A 184 5.01 -19.79 21.52
N LEU A 185 4.98 -18.53 21.10
CA LEU A 185 5.03 -18.19 19.67
C LEU A 185 6.39 -18.56 19.07
N LEU A 186 7.49 -18.39 19.80
CA LEU A 186 8.81 -18.84 19.37
C LEU A 186 8.86 -20.36 19.18
N GLU A 187 8.23 -21.13 20.05
CA GLU A 187 8.12 -22.59 19.86
C GLU A 187 7.43 -22.94 18.55
N VAL A 188 6.36 -22.21 18.19
CA VAL A 188 5.67 -22.39 16.89
C VAL A 188 6.57 -21.96 15.74
N VAL A 189 7.27 -20.82 15.84
CA VAL A 189 8.23 -20.38 14.81
C VAL A 189 9.32 -21.42 14.56
N LYS A 190 9.84 -22.03 15.62
CA LYS A 190 10.91 -23.05 15.54
C LYS A 190 10.47 -24.37 14.92
N THR A 191 9.18 -24.64 14.77
CA THR A 191 8.73 -25.82 14.01
C THR A 191 9.00 -25.67 12.51
N PHE A 192 9.10 -24.43 12.01
CA PHE A 192 9.40 -24.12 10.61
C PHE A 192 10.91 -24.00 10.37
N ASP A 193 11.64 -23.41 11.32
CA ASP A 193 13.10 -23.30 11.25
C ASP A 193 13.70 -23.28 12.66
N PRO A 194 14.33 -24.39 13.12
CA PRO A 194 14.89 -24.49 14.46
C PRO A 194 16.02 -23.50 14.76
N ALA A 195 16.64 -22.92 13.72
CA ALA A 195 17.72 -21.95 13.85
C ALA A 195 17.22 -20.52 14.12
N LEU A 196 15.90 -20.28 14.08
CA LEU A 196 15.33 -18.98 14.41
C LEU A 196 15.36 -18.73 15.92
N GLU A 197 15.80 -17.53 16.29
CA GLU A 197 15.86 -17.06 17.67
C GLU A 197 15.26 -15.66 17.81
N LEU A 198 14.91 -15.29 19.04
CA LEU A 198 14.43 -13.94 19.33
C LEU A 198 15.59 -12.96 19.31
N ASN A 199 15.44 -11.88 18.55
CA ASN A 199 16.37 -10.78 18.52
C ASN A 199 15.80 -9.60 19.33
N TYR A 200 16.41 -9.30 20.48
CA TYR A 200 15.89 -8.30 21.42
C TYR A 200 16.47 -6.93 21.14
N ASN A 201 15.65 -6.00 20.66
CA ASN A 201 16.02 -4.61 20.46
C ASN A 201 15.18 -3.67 21.35
N LYS A 202 15.64 -2.44 21.53
CA LYS A 202 14.95 -1.44 22.37
C LYS A 202 13.52 -1.12 21.89
N PHE A 203 13.27 -1.17 20.59
CA PHE A 203 11.99 -0.76 20.01
C PHE A 203 11.02 -1.91 19.80
N HIS A 204 11.53 -3.10 19.48
CA HIS A 204 10.74 -4.30 19.23
C HIS A 204 11.55 -5.57 19.55
N ILE A 205 10.88 -6.72 19.60
CA ILE A 205 11.54 -8.02 19.57
C ILE A 205 11.28 -8.63 18.19
N GLY A 206 12.35 -8.92 17.46
CA GLY A 206 12.30 -9.49 16.12
C GLY A 206 12.72 -10.96 16.12
N LEU A 207 13.01 -11.46 14.93
CA LEU A 207 13.60 -12.78 14.72
C LEU A 207 14.97 -12.63 14.08
N ALA A 208 15.88 -13.53 14.42
CA ALA A 208 17.18 -13.64 13.76
C ALA A 208 17.50 -15.08 13.44
N LYS A 209 18.37 -15.27 12.45
CA LYS A 209 18.95 -16.55 12.08
C LYS A 209 20.46 -16.39 11.96
N SER A 210 21.22 -17.14 12.76
CA SER A 210 22.68 -17.08 12.76
C SER A 210 23.22 -15.64 12.94
N GLY A 211 22.58 -14.85 13.81
CA GLY A 211 22.95 -13.45 14.05
C GLY A 211 22.48 -12.44 13.00
N HIS A 212 21.83 -12.87 11.91
CA HIS A 212 21.25 -11.98 10.91
C HIS A 212 19.75 -11.75 11.19
N PRO A 213 19.28 -10.49 11.25
CA PRO A 213 17.85 -10.20 11.38
C PRO A 213 17.03 -10.84 10.26
N CYS A 214 15.88 -11.39 10.61
CA CYS A 214 14.92 -12.07 9.72
C CYS A 214 13.49 -11.71 10.19
N ASN A 215 13.17 -10.42 10.21
CA ASN A 215 11.96 -9.86 10.84
C ASN A 215 10.67 -10.07 10.01
N PHE A 216 10.36 -11.31 9.60
CA PHE A 216 9.07 -11.61 8.98
C PHE A 216 7.90 -11.58 9.99
N ILE A 217 8.22 -11.58 11.28
CA ILE A 217 7.30 -11.30 12.39
C ILE A 217 8.00 -10.37 13.37
N VAL A 218 7.28 -9.38 13.87
CA VAL A 218 7.73 -8.50 14.94
C VAL A 218 6.79 -8.58 16.14
N PHE A 219 7.36 -8.56 17.34
CA PHE A 219 6.63 -8.68 18.59
C PHE A 219 6.80 -7.43 19.46
N TYR A 220 5.71 -6.99 20.09
CA TYR A 220 5.73 -5.95 21.10
C TYR A 220 4.98 -6.40 22.35
N PRO A 221 5.67 -7.05 23.31
CA PRO A 221 5.10 -7.33 24.62
C PRO A 221 4.67 -6.02 25.31
N LYS A 222 3.39 -5.93 25.67
CA LYS A 222 2.83 -4.85 26.51
C LYS A 222 2.49 -5.41 27.89
N LYS A 223 2.05 -4.54 28.81
CA LYS A 223 1.69 -4.96 30.18
C LYS A 223 0.56 -6.00 30.22
N ASN A 224 -0.44 -5.84 29.34
CA ASN A 224 -1.66 -6.65 29.38
C ASN A 224 -1.87 -7.55 28.16
N PHE A 225 -1.17 -7.30 27.05
CA PHE A 225 -1.33 -8.04 25.80
C PHE A 225 0.00 -8.13 25.04
N LEU A 226 0.11 -9.08 24.13
CA LEU A 226 1.20 -9.16 23.17
C LEU A 226 0.71 -8.62 21.83
N ARG A 227 1.38 -7.61 21.28
CA ARG A 227 1.14 -7.21 19.88
C ARG A 227 2.01 -8.09 18.99
N PHE A 228 1.36 -8.80 18.09
CA PHE A 228 1.95 -9.74 17.13
C PHE A 228 1.79 -9.15 15.74
N GLU A 229 2.90 -8.91 15.05
CA GLU A 229 2.93 -8.24 13.74
C GLU A 229 3.56 -9.13 12.66
N PRO A 230 2.81 -10.10 12.09
CA PRO A 230 3.28 -10.91 10.97
C PRO A 230 3.26 -10.11 9.67
N ARG A 231 4.31 -10.24 8.85
CA ARG A 231 4.37 -9.66 7.51
C ARG A 231 3.51 -10.51 6.57
N LEU A 232 2.39 -9.95 6.12
CA LEU A 232 1.47 -10.58 5.17
C LEU A 232 0.95 -9.51 4.23
N LYS A 233 0.66 -9.87 2.98
CA LYS A 233 0.07 -8.95 2.01
C LYS A 233 -1.30 -8.49 2.49
N ASN A 234 -1.57 -7.18 2.41
CA ASN A 234 -2.90 -6.66 2.64
C ASN A 234 -3.83 -7.12 1.51
N SER A 235 -4.86 -7.89 1.85
CA SER A 235 -5.94 -8.23 0.94
C SER A 235 -7.24 -8.44 1.72
N PRO A 236 -8.41 -8.22 1.09
CA PRO A 236 -9.70 -8.55 1.70
C PRO A 236 -9.76 -10.01 2.15
N GLU A 237 -9.19 -10.92 1.35
CA GLU A 237 -9.08 -12.35 1.69
C GLU A 237 -8.29 -12.58 2.99
N THR A 238 -7.13 -11.94 3.14
CA THR A 238 -6.29 -12.09 4.34
C THR A 238 -6.99 -11.48 5.56
N GLN A 239 -7.55 -10.28 5.43
CA GLN A 239 -8.30 -9.61 6.50
C GLN A 239 -9.47 -10.48 6.98
N ASN A 240 -10.35 -10.90 6.06
CA ASN A 240 -11.53 -11.69 6.37
C ASN A 240 -11.18 -13.01 7.05
N ARG A 241 -10.10 -13.68 6.61
CA ARG A 241 -9.63 -14.93 7.23
C ARG A 241 -9.18 -14.72 8.67
N LEU A 242 -8.40 -13.68 8.94
CA LEU A 242 -7.90 -13.37 10.28
C LEU A 242 -9.05 -13.01 11.24
N GLU A 243 -10.01 -12.18 10.78
CA GLU A 243 -11.18 -11.80 11.57
C GLU A 243 -12.11 -12.99 11.83
N SER A 244 -12.37 -13.81 10.81
CA SER A 244 -13.21 -15.01 10.93
C SER A 244 -12.63 -16.05 11.89
N ALA A 245 -11.30 -16.09 12.04
CA ALA A 245 -10.60 -16.89 13.03
C ALA A 245 -10.61 -16.26 14.45
N GLY A 246 -11.26 -15.11 14.63
CA GLY A 246 -11.43 -14.43 15.90
C GLY A 246 -10.18 -13.70 16.40
N LEU A 247 -9.25 -13.32 15.50
CA LEU A 247 -8.09 -12.49 15.87
C LEU A 247 -8.51 -11.01 16.02
N ASP A 248 -8.02 -10.34 17.07
CA ASP A 248 -8.26 -8.91 17.31
C ASP A 248 -7.28 -8.08 16.47
N ILE A 249 -7.74 -7.62 15.30
CA ILE A 249 -6.93 -6.83 14.36
C ILE A 249 -7.03 -5.35 14.74
N LEU A 250 -5.89 -4.77 15.11
CA LEU A 250 -5.75 -3.35 15.47
C LEU A 250 -5.56 -2.45 14.24
N GLY A 251 -5.37 -3.04 13.06
CA GLY A 251 -5.14 -2.37 11.78
C GLY A 251 -3.98 -2.97 11.02
N TYR A 252 -3.67 -2.38 9.86
CA TYR A 252 -2.56 -2.78 9.01
C TYR A 252 -1.50 -1.67 8.95
N ASN A 253 -0.23 -2.05 9.03
CA ASN A 253 0.91 -1.14 8.90
C ASN A 253 1.36 -1.11 7.44
N ASN A 254 0.89 -0.12 6.67
CA ASN A 254 1.25 0.02 5.25
C ASN A 254 2.76 0.16 5.01
N THR A 255 3.48 0.85 5.91
CA THR A 255 4.94 1.04 5.84
C THR A 255 5.72 -0.24 6.09
N GLY A 256 5.24 -1.07 7.03
CA GLY A 256 5.91 -2.32 7.42
C GLY A 256 5.30 -3.59 6.79
N GLY A 257 4.25 -3.48 5.98
CA GLY A 257 3.54 -4.63 5.43
C GLY A 257 3.06 -5.66 6.46
N HIS A 258 2.73 -5.21 7.68
CA HIS A 258 2.34 -6.11 8.78
C HIS A 258 0.89 -5.87 9.21
N TYR A 259 0.17 -6.96 9.49
CA TYR A 259 -1.06 -6.86 10.28
C TYR A 259 -0.72 -6.64 11.75
N ARG A 260 -1.41 -5.74 12.44
CA ARG A 260 -1.24 -5.53 13.89
C ARG A 260 -2.27 -6.32 14.64
N ILE A 261 -1.87 -7.42 15.26
CA ILE A 261 -2.80 -8.32 15.95
C ILE A 261 -2.58 -8.23 17.45
N ARG A 262 -3.65 -8.03 18.22
CA ARG A 262 -3.63 -8.11 19.67
C ARG A 262 -3.89 -9.54 20.12
N LEU A 263 -2.97 -10.09 20.91
CA LEU A 263 -3.14 -11.36 21.60
C LEU A 263 -3.26 -11.11 23.10
N GLN A 264 -4.34 -11.58 23.70
CA GLN A 264 -4.55 -11.58 25.15
C GLN A 264 -3.91 -12.82 25.79
N PRO A 265 -3.64 -12.82 27.11
CA PRO A 265 -3.16 -14.02 27.81
C PRO A 265 -4.08 -15.23 27.57
N GLY A 266 -3.49 -16.33 27.10
CA GLY A 266 -4.21 -17.56 26.72
C GLY A 266 -4.68 -17.62 25.26
N ASP A 267 -4.53 -16.55 24.47
CA ASP A 267 -4.92 -16.57 23.05
C ASP A 267 -3.98 -17.43 22.21
N VAL A 268 -2.69 -17.51 22.56
CA VAL A 268 -1.71 -18.28 21.78
C VAL A 268 -2.09 -19.75 21.74
N GLU A 269 -2.53 -20.31 22.88
CA GLU A 269 -2.98 -21.70 22.96
C GLU A 269 -4.36 -21.89 22.32
N LYS A 270 -5.31 -20.99 22.60
CA LYS A 270 -6.68 -21.08 22.05
C LYS A 270 -6.74 -20.95 20.54
N LYS A 271 -5.84 -20.15 19.96
CA LYS A 271 -5.81 -19.80 18.52
C LYS A 271 -4.56 -20.38 17.84
N ARG A 272 -4.00 -21.46 18.39
CA ARG A 272 -2.73 -22.04 17.93
C ARG A 272 -2.74 -22.40 16.46
N GLU A 273 -3.84 -22.96 15.96
CA GLU A 273 -3.98 -23.38 14.57
C GLU A 273 -3.82 -22.20 13.60
N ILE A 274 -4.66 -21.16 13.71
CA ILE A 274 -4.56 -19.97 12.85
C ILE A 274 -3.22 -19.24 13.02
N LEU A 275 -2.67 -19.17 14.24
CA LEU A 275 -1.37 -18.54 14.46
C LEU A 275 -0.25 -19.32 13.77
N THR A 276 -0.32 -20.65 13.75
CA THR A 276 0.65 -21.50 13.04
C THR A 276 0.57 -21.27 11.54
N GLU A 277 -0.62 -21.19 10.96
CA GLU A 277 -0.80 -20.87 9.54
C GLU A 277 -0.25 -19.48 9.17
N VAL A 278 -0.57 -18.47 9.99
CA VAL A 278 -0.11 -17.10 9.80
C VAL A 278 1.42 -17.02 9.84
N ILE A 279 2.04 -17.70 10.82
CA ILE A 279 3.50 -17.80 10.93
C ILE A 279 4.08 -18.49 9.70
N SER A 280 3.48 -19.59 9.24
CA SER A 280 3.92 -20.32 8.05
C SER A 280 3.89 -19.45 6.79
N GLN A 281 2.83 -18.66 6.61
CA GLN A 281 2.68 -17.78 5.44
C GLN A 281 3.71 -16.65 5.47
N ALA A 282 3.87 -16.00 6.61
CA ALA A 282 4.87 -14.94 6.78
C ALA A 282 6.30 -15.46 6.53
N TYR A 283 6.62 -16.65 7.05
CA TYR A 283 7.92 -17.31 6.83
C TYR A 283 8.16 -17.68 5.36
N THR A 284 7.12 -18.16 4.66
CA THR A 284 7.25 -18.54 3.24
C THR A 284 7.48 -17.30 2.38
N ALA A 285 6.74 -16.23 2.63
CA ALA A 285 6.89 -14.96 1.92
C ALA A 285 8.29 -14.36 2.09
N SER A 286 8.85 -14.42 3.31
CA SER A 286 10.19 -13.87 3.58
C SER A 286 11.35 -14.64 2.95
N ARG A 287 11.10 -15.74 2.25
CA ARG A 287 12.12 -16.50 1.50
C ARG A 287 12.05 -16.27 -0.01
N GLN A 288 11.01 -15.58 -0.48
CA GLN A 288 10.78 -15.27 -1.89
C GLN A 288 11.24 -13.85 -2.26
N ASP A 289 11.41 -12.99 -1.25
CA ASP A 289 12.12 -11.71 -1.31
C ASP A 289 13.65 -11.94 -1.20
#